data_AF-A0A3R7AVE0-F1
#
_entry.id   AF-A0A3R7AVE0-F1
#
_cell.length_a   1.000
_cell.length_b   1.000
_cell.length_c   1.000
_cell.angle_alpha   90.00
_cell.angle_beta   90.00
_cell.angle_gamma   90.00
#
_symmetry.space_group_name_H-M   'P 1'
#
loop_
_entity.id
_entity.type
_entity.pdbx_description
1 polymer ?
#
loop_
_entity_poly.entity_id
_entity_poly.type
_entity_poly.pdbx_seq_one_letter_code
_entity_poly.pdbx_strand_id
1 'polypeptide(L)'
;MIILLTALQACENNLDEKTVQRVDVLYEHTVLMKQLGTPKQLERIGLNADYILDSSGLAPEDKINALENAYNMPSSGNYKERIIKLEEKMSIMMQNWGVE
;
A
#
# COMPACT_ATOMS: atom_id res chain seq x y z
N MET A 1 -40.47 7.87 1.48
CA MET A 1 -39.90 6.60 0.98
C MET A 1 -38.42 6.84 0.64
N ILE A 2 -37.57 6.91 1.67
CA ILE A 2 -36.11 7.14 1.55
C ILE A 2 -35.44 6.09 2.43
N ILE A 3 -35.59 4.82 2.07
CA ILE A 3 -34.92 3.71 2.75
C ILE A 3 -34.56 2.70 1.67
N LEU A 4 -33.73 3.06 0.69
CA LEU A 4 -33.25 2.06 -0.28
C LEU A 4 -31.97 2.43 -1.06
N LEU A 5 -31.15 3.37 -0.57
CA LEU A 5 -29.88 3.71 -1.22
C LEU A 5 -28.64 3.58 -0.32
N THR A 6 -28.80 3.38 0.99
CA THR A 6 -27.66 3.25 1.91
C THR A 6 -27.18 1.81 2.13
N ALA A 7 -27.88 0.80 1.59
CA ALA A 7 -27.50 -0.60 1.77
C ALA A 7 -26.50 -1.12 0.71
N LEU A 8 -26.33 -0.43 -0.43
CA LEU A 8 -25.38 -0.87 -1.47
C LEU A 8 -23.93 -0.43 -1.19
N GLN A 9 -23.71 0.71 -0.53
CA GLN A 9 -22.35 1.17 -0.20
C GLN A 9 -21.69 0.39 0.95
N ALA A 10 -22.47 -0.34 1.75
CA ALA A 10 -21.93 -1.20 2.82
C ALA A 10 -21.52 -2.60 2.31
N CYS A 11 -21.98 -3.02 1.13
CA CYS A 11 -21.64 -4.32 0.55
C CYS A 11 -20.42 -4.28 -0.40
N GLU A 12 -20.03 -3.11 -0.92
CA GLU A 12 -18.87 -2.99 -1.82
C GLU A 12 -17.53 -2.82 -1.10
N ASN A 13 -17.53 -2.54 0.20
CA ASN A 13 -16.31 -2.24 0.97
C ASN A 13 -15.92 -3.30 2.02
N ASN A 14 -16.63 -4.43 2.10
CA ASN A 14 -16.17 -5.56 2.91
C ASN A 14 -15.06 -6.29 2.16
N LEU A 15 -13.84 -5.75 2.28
CA LEU A 15 -12.63 -6.44 1.89
C LEU A 15 -12.56 -7.75 2.67
N ASP A 16 -12.30 -8.85 1.97
CA ASP A 16 -12.03 -10.11 2.66
C ASP A 16 -10.79 -9.97 3.56
N GLU A 17 -10.79 -10.68 4.67
CA GLU A 17 -9.74 -10.59 5.70
C GLU A 17 -8.33 -10.79 5.11
N LYS A 18 -8.21 -11.70 4.13
CA LYS A 18 -6.96 -11.97 3.41
C LYS A 18 -6.46 -10.74 2.64
N THR A 19 -7.37 -9.99 2.05
CA THR A 19 -7.05 -8.76 1.31
C THR A 19 -6.57 -7.66 2.25
N VAL A 20 -7.16 -7.53 3.44
CA VAL A 20 -6.68 -6.61 4.49
C VAL A 20 -5.28 -7.01 4.97
N GLN A 21 -5.08 -8.30 5.28
CA GLN A 21 -3.78 -8.81 5.72
C GLN A 21 -2.66 -8.56 4.71
N ARG A 22 -2.95 -8.69 3.40
CA ARG A 22 -1.95 -8.40 2.35
C ARG A 22 -1.51 -6.94 2.38
N VAL A 23 -2.44 -6.01 2.57
CA VAL A 23 -2.13 -4.58 2.68
C VAL A 23 -1.29 -4.31 3.92
N ASP A 24 -1.63 -4.92 5.04
CA ASP A 24 -0.85 -4.78 6.27
C ASP A 24 0.59 -5.27 6.07
N VAL A 25 0.78 -6.44 5.45
CA VAL A 25 2.10 -6.99 5.16
C VAL A 25 2.92 -6.07 4.26
N LEU A 26 2.31 -5.57 3.17
CA LEU A 26 2.99 -4.63 2.27
C LEU A 26 3.43 -3.38 3.02
N TYR A 27 2.52 -2.80 3.82
CA TYR A 27 2.79 -1.58 4.56
C TYR A 27 3.93 -1.75 5.57
N GLU A 28 3.85 -2.79 6.41
CA GLU A 28 4.88 -3.08 7.41
C GLU A 28 6.24 -3.35 6.75
N HIS A 29 6.25 -4.01 5.61
CA HIS A 29 7.49 -4.24 4.89
C HIS A 29 8.08 -2.91 4.36
N THR A 30 7.27 -1.99 3.85
CA THR A 30 7.77 -0.65 3.47
C THR A 30 8.26 0.16 4.67
N VAL A 31 7.61 0.04 5.83
CA VAL A 31 8.07 0.64 7.10
C VAL A 31 9.45 0.09 7.46
N LEU A 32 9.66 -1.23 7.39
CA LEU A 32 10.96 -1.85 7.66
C LEU A 32 12.03 -1.37 6.67
N MET A 33 11.70 -1.25 5.38
CA MET A 33 12.64 -0.71 4.39
C MET A 33 13.04 0.73 4.74
N LYS A 34 12.10 1.57 5.14
CA LYS A 34 12.38 2.94 5.61
C LYS A 34 13.30 2.96 6.83
N GLN A 35 13.10 2.05 7.78
CA GLN A 35 13.88 2.00 9.02
C GLN A 35 15.30 1.47 8.81
N LEU A 36 15.47 0.47 7.93
CA LEU A 36 16.74 -0.22 7.69
C LEU A 36 17.54 0.40 6.53
N GLY A 37 16.88 1.14 5.66
CA GLY A 37 17.45 1.75 4.46
C GLY A 37 18.27 3.00 4.73
N THR A 38 19.42 3.11 4.06
CA THR A 38 20.06 4.42 3.93
C THR A 38 19.29 5.32 2.95
N PRO A 39 19.33 6.66 3.10
CA PRO A 39 18.65 7.57 2.19
C PRO A 39 18.99 7.33 0.70
N LYS A 40 20.26 7.03 0.40
CA LYS A 40 20.72 6.72 -0.97
C LYS A 40 20.11 5.43 -1.52
N GLN A 41 19.94 4.39 -0.70
CA GLN A 41 19.31 3.15 -1.13
C GLN A 41 17.82 3.35 -1.43
N LEU A 42 17.12 4.09 -0.56
CA LEU A 42 15.70 4.42 -0.74
C LEU A 42 15.46 5.26 -2.01
N GLU A 43 16.30 6.27 -2.24
CA GLU A 43 16.28 7.07 -3.48
C GLU A 43 16.54 6.21 -4.72
N ARG A 44 17.53 5.31 -4.67
CA ARG A 44 17.88 4.41 -5.77
C ARG A 44 16.73 3.50 -6.18
N ILE A 45 15.98 2.95 -5.22
CA ILE A 45 14.80 2.14 -5.54
C ILE A 45 13.56 2.97 -5.87
N GLY A 46 13.64 4.31 -5.79
CA GLY A 46 12.53 5.21 -6.08
C GLY A 46 11.44 5.19 -5.01
N LEU A 47 11.80 4.89 -3.75
CA LEU A 47 10.88 4.93 -2.60
C LEU A 47 10.95 6.30 -1.94
N ASN A 48 9.82 7.01 -1.92
CA ASN A 48 9.65 8.22 -1.14
C ASN A 48 9.12 7.88 0.26
N ALA A 49 10.06 7.74 1.21
CA ALA A 49 9.77 7.32 2.58
C ALA A 49 9.00 8.35 3.42
N ASP A 50 8.84 9.59 2.95
CA ASP A 50 8.13 10.65 3.68
C ASP A 50 6.61 10.39 3.75
N TYR A 51 6.07 9.64 2.80
CA TYR A 51 4.65 9.24 2.77
C TYR A 51 4.32 8.06 3.68
N ILE A 52 5.34 7.39 4.26
CA ILE A 52 5.15 6.24 5.15
C ILE A 52 5.09 6.73 6.59
N LEU A 53 3.91 6.59 7.20
CA LEU A 53 3.57 7.01 8.56
C LEU A 53 3.63 5.83 9.53
N ASP A 54 3.44 6.10 10.82
CA ASP A 54 3.19 5.04 11.80
C ASP A 54 1.89 4.30 11.44
N SER A 55 1.95 2.97 11.36
CA SER A 55 0.85 2.12 10.91
C SER A 55 -0.27 1.98 11.95
N SER A 56 -0.02 2.41 13.19
CA SER A 56 -0.93 2.29 14.32
C SER A 56 -2.25 3.02 14.08
N GLY A 57 -3.31 2.24 13.80
CA GLY A 57 -4.66 2.76 13.61
C GLY A 57 -4.99 3.27 12.20
N LEU A 58 -4.11 3.08 11.22
CA LEU A 58 -4.42 3.39 9.82
C LEU A 58 -5.39 2.37 9.23
N ALA A 59 -6.41 2.85 8.54
CA ALA A 59 -7.32 2.00 7.79
C ALA A 59 -6.62 1.40 6.55
N PRO A 60 -7.06 0.22 6.05
CA PRO A 60 -6.43 -0.40 4.88
C PRO A 60 -6.36 0.49 3.64
N GLU A 61 -7.40 1.28 3.37
CA GLU A 61 -7.42 2.24 2.25
C GLU A 61 -6.34 3.32 2.39
N ASP A 62 -6.13 3.86 3.60
CA ASP A 62 -5.10 4.86 3.86
C ASP A 62 -3.71 4.26 3.69
N LYS A 63 -3.52 2.99 4.08
CA LYS A 63 -2.28 2.24 3.84
C LYS A 63 -1.99 2.10 2.34
N ILE A 64 -2.99 1.74 1.53
CA ILE A 64 -2.81 1.68 0.06
C ILE A 64 -2.45 3.04 -0.51
N ASN A 65 -3.17 4.10 -0.13
CA ASN A 65 -2.90 5.45 -0.63
C ASN A 65 -1.48 5.91 -0.28
N ALA A 66 -1.04 5.65 0.95
CA ALA A 66 0.31 5.95 1.40
C ALA A 66 1.36 5.14 0.61
N LEU A 67 1.11 3.86 0.34
CA LEU A 67 1.99 3.01 -0.46
C LEU A 67 2.07 3.49 -1.91
N GLU A 68 0.94 3.81 -2.54
CA GLU A 68 0.90 4.35 -3.90
C GLU A 68 1.70 5.65 -4.01
N ASN A 69 1.55 6.57 -3.04
CA ASN A 69 2.32 7.80 -2.99
C ASN A 69 3.83 7.52 -2.76
N ALA A 70 4.16 6.64 -1.82
CA ALA A 70 5.55 6.29 -1.52
C ALA A 70 6.26 5.65 -2.72
N TYR A 71 5.54 4.85 -3.50
CA TYR A 71 6.07 4.18 -4.70
C TYR A 71 5.86 4.96 -6.00
N ASN A 72 5.37 6.20 -5.92
CA ASN A 72 5.03 7.05 -7.07
C ASN A 72 4.13 6.34 -8.10
N MET A 73 3.11 5.63 -7.62
CA MET A 73 2.18 4.87 -8.43
C MET A 73 0.84 5.59 -8.56
N PRO A 74 0.26 5.65 -9.77
CA PRO A 74 -1.07 6.22 -9.94
C PRO A 74 -2.14 5.30 -9.34
N SER A 75 -3.06 5.90 -8.58
CA SER A 75 -4.24 5.20 -8.08
C SER A 75 -5.19 4.90 -9.24
N SER A 76 -5.27 3.63 -9.65
CA SER A 76 -6.06 3.21 -10.80
C SER A 76 -6.47 1.74 -10.71
N GLY A 77 -7.76 1.50 -10.90
CA GLY A 77 -8.39 0.18 -10.82
C GLY A 77 -9.19 0.01 -9.53
N ASN A 78 -9.79 -1.17 -9.38
CA ASN A 78 -10.44 -1.53 -8.12
C ASN A 78 -9.40 -1.86 -7.03
N TYR A 79 -9.85 -1.97 -5.78
CA TYR A 79 -8.97 -2.19 -4.63
C TYR A 79 -8.03 -3.40 -4.79
N LYS A 80 -8.53 -4.53 -5.32
CA LYS A 80 -7.71 -5.74 -5.50
C LYS A 80 -6.65 -5.56 -6.59
N GLU A 81 -7.01 -4.88 -7.68
CA GLU A 81 -6.06 -4.54 -8.75
C GLU A 81 -4.95 -3.62 -8.24
N ARG A 82 -5.30 -2.64 -7.40
CA ARG A 82 -4.33 -1.72 -6.77
C ARG A 82 -3.33 -2.48 -5.90
N ILE A 83 -3.78 -3.44 -5.09
CA ILE A 83 -2.89 -4.29 -4.29
C ILE A 83 -1.94 -5.11 -5.16
N ILE A 84 -2.45 -5.75 -6.22
CA ILE A 84 -1.61 -6.56 -7.12
C ILE A 84 -0.51 -5.69 -7.74
N LYS A 85 -0.85 -4.49 -8.21
CA LYS A 85 0.13 -3.54 -8.75
C LYS A 85 1.18 -3.14 -7.71
N LEU A 86 0.76 -2.90 -6.46
CA LEU A 86 1.68 -2.60 -5.36
C LEU A 86 2.63 -3.76 -5.06
N GLU A 87 2.13 -5.01 -5.02
CA GLU A 87 2.96 -6.20 -4.83
C GLU A 87 4.00 -6.35 -5.95
N GLU A 88 3.58 -6.18 -7.21
CA GLU A 88 4.47 -6.25 -8.36
C GLU A 88 5.57 -5.17 -8.28
N LYS A 89 5.18 -3.93 -7.96
CA LYS A 89 6.14 -2.83 -7.81
C LYS A 89 7.13 -3.12 -6.68
N MET A 90 6.65 -3.57 -5.53
CA MET A 90 7.49 -3.89 -4.38
C MET A 90 8.47 -5.03 -4.69
N SER A 91 8.02 -6.07 -5.40
CA SER A 91 8.88 -7.17 -5.86
C SER A 91 10.01 -6.68 -6.76
N ILE A 92 9.72 -5.82 -7.74
CA ILE A 92 10.73 -5.21 -8.63
C ILE A 92 11.72 -4.38 -7.81
N MET A 93 11.23 -3.58 -6.86
CA MET A 93 12.10 -2.75 -6.01
C MET A 93 13.01 -3.59 -5.12
N MET A 94 12.50 -4.67 -4.54
CA MET A 94 13.30 -5.56 -3.70
C MET A 94 14.40 -6.27 -4.47
N GLN A 95 14.17 -6.63 -5.74
CA GLN A 95 15.23 -7.16 -6.60
C GLN A 95 16.37 -6.15 -6.78
N ASN A 96 16.04 -4.85 -6.86
CA ASN A 96 17.02 -3.77 -6.96
C ASN A 96 17.64 -3.36 -5.60
N TRP A 97 17.06 -3.80 -4.48
CA TRP A 97 17.55 -3.51 -3.14
C TRP A 97 18.85 -4.26 -2.83
N GLY A 98 18.89 -5.56 -3.16
CA GLY A 98 20.01 -6.47 -2.84
C GLY A 98 21.19 -6.44 -3.82
N VAL A 99 21.19 -5.56 -4.81
CA VAL A 99 22.34 -5.36 -5.70
C VAL A 99 23.24 -4.30 -5.05
N GLU A 100 24.32 -4.77 -4.42
CA GLU A 100 25.42 -3.97 -3.87
C GLU A 100 26.40 -3.54 -4.98
#